data_AF-A0A0K2ZQ99-F1
#
_entry.id   AF-A0A0K2ZQ99-F1
#
_cell.length_a   1.000
_cell.length_b   1.000
_cell.length_c   1.000
_cell.angle_alpha   90.00
_cell.angle_beta   90.00
_cell.angle_gamma   90.00
#
_symmetry.space_group_name_H-M   'P 1'
#
loop_
_entity.id
_entity.type
_entity.pdbx_description
1 polymer ?
#
loop_
_entity_poly.entity_id
_entity_poly.type
_entity_poly.pdbx_seq_one_letter_code
_entity_poly.pdbx_strand_id
1 'polypeptide(L)'
;MNTPQDSSLGREVAYPAQYDPALLFPIPRAGGRAEIGLETAPLPFFGLDRWHAYELGWLDAQGKPCVATATLQVPCTSPQLIESKSLKLYLNSLNAMRFNSAEAVRACIVTDLSARAGADVSMEFGLPPVDPLGEGDSLDVLDIAIDCYGPPRPQFLLAAADDIVEETLSSALLKSNCPVTGQPDWATLCVRYRGGRIDREGLLRYLISFREHAGFHEQCVEQIFHDLLIRCRPQSLQVEARYTRRGGLDINPWRATPDVAEPIAFHRDPRQ
;
A
#
# COMPACT_ATOMS: atom_id res chain seq x y z
N MET A 1 -11.39 -20.96 3.03
CA MET A 1 -10.88 -19.65 2.60
C MET A 1 -9.83 -19.23 3.61
N ASN A 2 -8.70 -18.69 3.17
CA ASN A 2 -7.67 -18.16 4.07
C ASN A 2 -8.19 -16.91 4.78
N THR A 3 -7.94 -16.80 6.08
CA THR A 3 -8.20 -15.60 6.87
C THR A 3 -6.89 -14.94 7.30
N PRO A 4 -6.86 -13.63 7.58
CA PRO A 4 -5.68 -12.96 8.14
C PRO A 4 -5.11 -13.65 9.40
N GLN A 5 -5.98 -14.24 10.22
CA GLN A 5 -5.63 -14.95 11.45
C GLN A 5 -4.88 -16.27 11.20
N ASP A 6 -4.97 -16.83 9.99
CA ASP A 6 -4.25 -18.05 9.61
C ASP A 6 -2.78 -17.76 9.23
N SER A 7 -2.43 -16.48 9.03
CA SER A 7 -1.07 -16.06 8.66
C SER A 7 -0.04 -16.23 9.80
N SER A 8 1.23 -16.07 9.46
CA SER A 8 2.32 -16.06 10.43
C SER A 8 2.44 -14.74 11.21
N LEU A 9 1.66 -13.73 10.84
CA LEU A 9 1.73 -12.38 11.40
C LEU A 9 1.44 -12.40 12.91
N GLY A 10 2.28 -11.72 13.69
CA GLY A 10 2.20 -11.74 15.17
C GLY A 10 2.73 -13.00 15.87
N ARG A 11 3.13 -14.06 15.14
CA ARG A 11 3.65 -15.32 15.72
C ARG A 11 5.17 -15.41 15.71
N GLU A 12 5.79 -16.20 16.57
CA GLU A 12 7.22 -16.51 16.42
C GLU A 12 7.40 -17.58 15.32
N VAL A 13 8.30 -17.34 14.36
CA VAL A 13 8.57 -18.27 13.25
C VAL A 13 10.08 -18.34 13.03
N ALA A 14 10.61 -19.55 12.91
CA ALA A 14 12.00 -19.77 12.57
C ALA A 14 12.29 -19.28 11.14
N TYR A 15 13.44 -18.66 10.93
CA TYR A 15 13.85 -18.25 9.60
C TYR A 15 14.08 -19.48 8.70
N PRO A 16 13.59 -19.47 7.46
CA PRO A 16 13.78 -20.59 6.55
C PRO A 16 15.26 -20.73 6.18
N ALA A 17 15.78 -21.96 6.28
CA ALA A 17 17.16 -22.27 5.91
C ALA A 17 17.33 -22.54 4.40
N GLN A 18 16.22 -22.74 3.69
CA GLN A 18 16.17 -23.11 2.27
C GLN A 18 15.02 -22.35 1.61
N TYR A 19 15.11 -22.21 0.30
CA TYR A 19 14.05 -21.60 -0.52
C TYR A 19 12.71 -22.31 -0.33
N ASP A 20 11.67 -21.54 -0.07
CA ASP A 20 10.33 -22.05 0.17
C ASP A 20 9.22 -21.07 -0.31
N PRO A 21 8.64 -21.28 -1.50
CA PRO A 21 7.54 -20.46 -2.02
C PRO A 21 6.21 -20.73 -1.31
N ALA A 22 6.09 -21.80 -0.50
CA ALA A 22 4.88 -22.09 0.26
C ALA A 22 4.71 -21.16 1.47
N LEU A 23 5.76 -20.43 1.84
CA LEU A 23 5.71 -19.40 2.89
C LEU A 23 4.79 -18.24 2.53
N LEU A 24 4.62 -17.94 1.23
CA LEU A 24 3.78 -16.85 0.77
C LEU A 24 2.31 -17.10 1.14
N PHE A 25 1.75 -16.18 1.92
CA PHE A 25 0.40 -16.29 2.44
C PHE A 25 -0.51 -15.28 1.72
N PRO A 26 -1.42 -15.75 0.84
CA PRO A 26 -2.38 -14.89 0.18
C PRO A 26 -3.58 -14.60 1.09
N ILE A 27 -4.01 -13.34 1.10
CA ILE A 27 -5.23 -12.90 1.80
C ILE A 27 -6.24 -12.40 0.75
N PRO A 28 -7.49 -12.92 0.75
CA PRO A 28 -8.48 -12.49 -0.22
C PRO A 28 -8.87 -11.02 -0.04
N ARG A 29 -8.82 -10.22 -1.12
CA ARG A 29 -9.27 -8.82 -1.08
C ARG A 29 -10.78 -8.68 -0.83
N ALA A 30 -11.54 -9.68 -1.25
CA ALA A 30 -13.01 -9.66 -1.22
C ALA A 30 -13.57 -9.41 0.19
N GLY A 31 -12.96 -9.98 1.24
CA GLY A 31 -13.41 -9.79 2.62
C GLY A 31 -13.30 -8.32 3.06
N GLY A 32 -12.10 -7.75 2.95
CA GLY A 32 -11.88 -6.34 3.33
C GLY A 32 -12.64 -5.35 2.44
N ARG A 33 -12.88 -5.69 1.17
CA ARG A 33 -13.72 -4.89 0.27
C ARG A 33 -15.19 -4.91 0.65
N ALA A 34 -15.72 -6.07 1.03
CA ALA A 34 -17.11 -6.17 1.49
C ALA A 34 -17.36 -5.30 2.73
N GLU A 35 -16.42 -5.24 3.67
CA GLU A 35 -16.51 -4.40 4.87
C GLU A 35 -16.65 -2.89 4.56
N ILE A 36 -16.17 -2.45 3.40
CA ILE A 36 -16.24 -1.05 2.96
C ILE A 36 -17.23 -0.84 1.81
N GLY A 37 -18.13 -1.81 1.56
CA GLY A 37 -19.20 -1.70 0.57
C GLY A 37 -18.77 -1.92 -0.89
N LEU A 38 -17.60 -2.52 -1.12
CA LEU A 38 -17.04 -2.82 -2.45
C LEU A 38 -17.24 -4.31 -2.83
N GLU A 39 -18.47 -4.81 -2.75
CA GLU A 39 -18.76 -6.25 -2.87
C GLU A 39 -18.73 -6.79 -4.31
N THR A 40 -18.90 -5.96 -5.33
CA THR A 40 -19.04 -6.40 -6.74
C THR A 40 -18.15 -5.62 -7.71
N ALA A 41 -17.68 -6.32 -8.74
CA ALA A 41 -17.10 -5.70 -9.91
C ALA A 41 -18.20 -4.99 -10.76
N PRO A 42 -17.86 -3.93 -11.52
CA PRO A 42 -16.52 -3.33 -11.65
C PRO A 42 -16.14 -2.50 -10.41
N LEU A 43 -14.85 -2.55 -10.04
CA LEU A 43 -14.31 -1.67 -9.00
C LEU A 43 -14.35 -0.21 -9.47
N PRO A 44 -14.57 0.76 -8.58
CA PRO A 44 -14.59 2.18 -8.95
C PRO A 44 -13.20 2.76 -9.23
N PHE A 45 -12.15 1.93 -9.16
CA PHE A 45 -10.76 2.30 -9.33
C PHE A 45 -9.98 1.25 -10.11
N PHE A 46 -8.87 1.69 -10.69
CA PHE A 46 -7.71 0.85 -10.99
C PHE A 46 -6.53 1.26 -10.10
N GLY A 47 -5.44 0.52 -10.15
CA GLY A 47 -4.25 0.84 -9.39
C GLY A 47 -3.39 -0.36 -9.03
N LEU A 48 -2.45 -0.12 -8.13
CA LEU A 48 -1.38 -1.05 -7.79
C LEU A 48 -1.08 -0.97 -6.29
N ASP A 49 -0.62 -2.07 -5.70
CA ASP A 49 0.09 -2.07 -4.43
C ASP A 49 1.57 -2.21 -4.73
N ARG A 50 2.32 -1.12 -4.53
CA ARG A 50 3.77 -1.13 -4.75
C ARG A 50 4.49 -1.47 -3.47
N TRP A 51 5.39 -2.43 -3.51
CA TRP A 51 6.21 -2.81 -2.37
C TRP A 51 7.66 -2.45 -2.61
N HIS A 52 8.33 -1.92 -1.59
CA HIS A 52 9.78 -1.80 -1.59
C HIS A 52 10.39 -2.88 -0.69
N ALA A 53 11.18 -3.76 -1.29
CA ALA A 53 12.02 -4.71 -0.58
C ALA A 53 13.41 -4.09 -0.37
N TYR A 54 13.71 -3.72 0.86
CA TYR A 54 15.00 -3.16 1.26
C TYR A 54 16.06 -4.22 1.53
N GLU A 55 15.61 -5.45 1.80
CA GLU A 55 16.43 -6.59 2.21
C GLU A 55 16.17 -7.75 1.23
N LEU A 56 16.87 -7.75 0.09
CA LEU A 56 16.88 -8.87 -0.85
C LEU A 56 18.30 -9.44 -0.95
N GLY A 57 18.46 -10.71 -0.61
CA GLY A 57 19.73 -11.43 -0.64
C GLY A 57 19.62 -12.82 -1.28
N TRP A 58 20.69 -13.26 -1.93
CA TRP A 58 20.83 -14.60 -2.51
C TRP A 58 22.31 -14.96 -2.69
N LEU A 59 22.62 -16.18 -3.16
CA LEU A 59 23.97 -16.57 -3.55
C LEU A 59 24.10 -16.62 -5.08
N ASP A 60 25.21 -16.14 -5.64
CA ASP A 60 25.53 -16.41 -7.04
C ASP A 60 25.86 -17.90 -7.28
N ALA A 61 26.12 -18.27 -8.53
CA ALA A 61 26.44 -19.65 -8.90
C ALA A 61 27.65 -20.22 -8.13
N GLN A 62 28.63 -19.38 -7.79
CA GLN A 62 29.84 -19.74 -7.05
C GLN A 62 29.62 -19.75 -5.53
N GLY A 63 28.52 -19.17 -5.05
CA GLY A 63 28.13 -19.15 -3.64
C GLY A 63 28.50 -17.86 -2.94
N LYS A 64 28.87 -16.82 -3.69
CA LYS A 64 29.12 -15.50 -3.16
C LYS A 64 27.78 -14.83 -2.86
N PRO A 65 27.60 -14.24 -1.67
CA PRO A 65 26.41 -13.46 -1.38
C PRO A 65 26.26 -12.26 -2.31
N CYS A 66 25.04 -12.09 -2.80
CA CYS A 66 24.56 -10.96 -3.58
C CYS A 66 23.45 -10.27 -2.79
N VAL A 67 23.39 -8.94 -2.90
CA VAL A 67 22.37 -8.12 -2.26
C VAL A 67 21.80 -7.13 -3.24
N ALA A 68 20.53 -6.82 -3.10
CA ALA A 68 19.85 -5.79 -3.88
C ALA A 68 18.70 -5.18 -3.06
N THR A 69 18.12 -4.14 -3.64
CA THR A 69 16.76 -3.69 -3.31
C THR A 69 15.85 -3.97 -4.48
N ALA A 70 14.54 -3.99 -4.27
CA ALA A 70 13.59 -4.21 -5.34
C ALA A 70 12.28 -3.47 -5.12
N THR A 71 11.63 -3.13 -6.24
CA THR A 71 10.28 -2.57 -6.29
C THR A 71 9.38 -3.62 -6.93
N LEU A 72 8.36 -4.07 -6.20
CA LEU A 72 7.34 -5.01 -6.68
C LEU A 72 6.04 -4.25 -6.94
N GLN A 73 5.26 -4.66 -7.94
CA GLN A 73 3.93 -4.09 -8.18
C GLN A 73 2.89 -5.21 -8.29
N VAL A 74 1.92 -5.19 -7.38
CA VAL A 74 0.80 -6.13 -7.37
C VAL A 74 -0.45 -5.38 -7.86
N PRO A 75 -1.11 -5.80 -8.95
CA PRO A 75 -2.33 -5.14 -9.41
C PRO A 75 -3.43 -5.12 -8.34
N CYS A 76 -4.15 -4.01 -8.19
CA CYS A 76 -5.31 -3.97 -7.27
C CYS A 76 -6.45 -4.89 -7.73
N THR A 77 -6.43 -5.34 -8.99
CA THR A 77 -7.34 -6.33 -9.56
C THR A 77 -6.99 -7.77 -9.16
N SER A 78 -5.84 -8.01 -8.52
CA SER A 78 -5.49 -9.34 -8.01
C SER A 78 -6.56 -9.82 -7.01
N PRO A 79 -7.00 -11.09 -7.07
CA PRO A 79 -7.95 -11.62 -6.09
C PRO A 79 -7.36 -11.68 -4.67
N GLN A 80 -6.04 -11.79 -4.57
CA GLN A 80 -5.32 -11.90 -3.30
C GLN A 80 -4.31 -10.75 -3.13
N LEU A 81 -4.23 -10.21 -1.93
CA LEU A 81 -3.06 -9.46 -1.47
C LEU A 81 -2.03 -10.43 -0.88
N ILE A 82 -0.77 -10.00 -0.79
CA ILE A 82 0.31 -10.79 -0.19
C ILE A 82 0.55 -10.30 1.24
N GLU A 83 0.51 -11.19 2.22
CA GLU A 83 0.75 -10.81 3.62
C GLU A 83 2.23 -10.45 3.85
N SER A 84 2.49 -9.26 4.43
CA SER A 84 3.82 -8.66 4.56
C SER A 84 4.89 -9.53 5.21
N LYS A 85 4.56 -10.23 6.30
CA LYS A 85 5.51 -11.10 7.01
C LYS A 85 5.78 -12.37 6.22
N SER A 86 4.76 -12.93 5.58
CA SER A 86 4.91 -14.07 4.66
C SER A 86 5.87 -13.73 3.52
N LEU A 87 5.77 -12.53 2.95
CA LEU A 87 6.68 -12.02 1.93
C LEU A 87 8.10 -11.88 2.48
N LYS A 88 8.26 -11.31 3.68
CA LYS A 88 9.57 -11.24 4.36
C LYS A 88 10.21 -12.62 4.52
N LEU A 89 9.45 -13.60 5.00
CA LEU A 89 9.97 -14.96 5.21
C LEU A 89 10.33 -15.61 3.87
N TYR A 90 9.50 -15.46 2.85
CA TYR A 90 9.78 -15.91 1.49
C TYR A 90 11.08 -15.30 0.94
N LEU A 91 11.25 -13.98 1.02
CA LEU A 91 12.49 -13.32 0.56
C LEU A 91 13.71 -13.80 1.34
N ASN A 92 13.58 -14.03 2.65
CA ASN A 92 14.67 -14.58 3.45
C ASN A 92 15.02 -16.03 3.09
N SER A 93 14.07 -16.81 2.55
CA SER A 93 14.31 -18.17 2.08
C SER A 93 15.30 -18.21 0.89
N LEU A 94 15.42 -17.10 0.17
CA LEU A 94 16.36 -16.95 -0.95
C LEU A 94 17.81 -16.72 -0.50
N ASN A 95 18.06 -16.32 0.75
CA ASN A 95 19.39 -15.89 1.24
C ASN A 95 20.49 -16.96 1.04
N ALA A 96 20.14 -18.24 1.12
CA ALA A 96 21.05 -19.37 0.90
C ALA A 96 20.87 -20.05 -0.47
N MET A 97 19.93 -19.59 -1.30
CA MET A 97 19.65 -20.16 -2.61
C MET A 97 20.63 -19.62 -3.65
N ARG A 98 21.15 -20.53 -4.48
CA ARG A 98 22.05 -20.19 -5.59
C ARG A 98 21.27 -19.87 -6.86
N PHE A 99 21.63 -18.76 -7.50
CA PHE A 99 21.09 -18.36 -8.80
C PHE A 99 22.20 -18.09 -9.80
N ASN A 100 21.95 -18.44 -11.06
CA ASN A 100 22.89 -18.21 -12.15
C ASN A 100 22.97 -16.73 -12.58
N SER A 101 21.99 -15.91 -12.21
CA SER A 101 21.94 -14.48 -12.51
C SER A 101 20.91 -13.75 -11.63
N ALA A 102 21.04 -12.43 -11.51
CA ALA A 102 20.01 -11.59 -10.86
C ALA A 102 18.66 -11.68 -11.60
N GLU A 103 18.68 -11.84 -12.93
CA GLU A 103 17.49 -12.04 -13.75
C GLU A 103 16.71 -13.30 -13.33
N ALA A 104 17.40 -14.39 -13.02
CA ALA A 104 16.77 -15.62 -12.55
C ALA A 104 16.10 -15.45 -11.18
N VAL A 105 16.69 -14.62 -10.29
CA VAL A 105 16.06 -14.25 -9.01
C VAL A 105 14.77 -13.49 -9.26
N ARG A 106 14.80 -12.47 -10.13
CA ARG A 106 13.61 -11.68 -10.48
C ARG A 106 12.50 -12.56 -11.05
N ALA A 107 12.84 -13.46 -11.99
CA ALA A 107 11.89 -14.37 -12.62
C ALA A 107 11.25 -15.34 -11.62
N CYS A 108 12.03 -15.87 -10.68
CA CYS A 108 11.52 -16.71 -9.58
C CYS A 108 10.49 -15.94 -8.74
N ILE A 109 10.87 -14.76 -8.24
CA ILE A 109 10.02 -13.92 -7.39
C ILE A 109 8.72 -13.54 -8.10
N VAL A 110 8.81 -13.09 -9.35
CA VAL A 110 7.64 -12.74 -10.17
C VAL A 110 6.71 -13.94 -10.35
N THR A 111 7.26 -15.12 -10.65
CA THR A 111 6.47 -16.34 -10.86
C THR A 111 5.72 -16.73 -9.58
N ASP A 112 6.41 -16.77 -8.45
CA ASP A 112 5.81 -17.19 -7.18
C ASP A 112 4.76 -16.20 -6.68
N LEU A 113 5.07 -14.90 -6.74
CA LEU A 113 4.14 -13.86 -6.33
C LEU A 113 2.92 -13.80 -7.24
N SER A 114 3.09 -13.94 -8.56
CA SER A 114 1.95 -13.94 -9.49
C SER A 114 1.03 -15.13 -9.24
N ALA A 115 1.61 -16.31 -9.01
CA ALA A 115 0.85 -17.52 -8.67
C ALA A 115 0.04 -17.35 -7.37
N ARG A 116 0.59 -16.64 -6.37
CA ARG A 116 -0.08 -16.42 -5.08
C ARG A 116 -1.08 -15.27 -5.11
N ALA A 117 -0.78 -14.19 -5.82
CA ALA A 117 -1.67 -13.05 -6.01
C ALA A 117 -2.88 -13.41 -6.89
N GLY A 118 -2.70 -14.33 -7.84
CA GLY A 118 -3.68 -14.67 -8.87
C GLY A 118 -3.78 -13.62 -9.98
N ALA A 119 -2.71 -12.85 -10.19
CA ALA A 119 -2.56 -11.82 -11.22
C ALA A 119 -1.08 -11.58 -11.52
N ASP A 120 -0.77 -10.96 -12.65
CA ASP A 120 0.60 -10.69 -13.07
C ASP A 120 1.27 -9.63 -12.16
N VAL A 121 2.24 -10.07 -11.38
CA VAL A 121 3.08 -9.21 -10.53
C VAL A 121 4.33 -8.80 -11.31
N SER A 122 4.72 -7.53 -11.24
CA SER A 122 5.99 -7.07 -11.81
C SER A 122 7.02 -6.79 -10.73
N MET A 123 8.30 -6.79 -11.12
CA MET A 123 9.42 -6.50 -10.24
C MET A 123 10.52 -5.77 -11.02
N GLU A 124 11.12 -4.77 -10.39
CA GLU A 124 12.35 -4.12 -10.84
C GLU A 124 13.37 -4.09 -9.71
N PHE A 125 14.66 -4.17 -10.05
CA PHE A 125 15.72 -3.95 -9.06
C PHE A 125 15.88 -2.46 -8.78
N GLY A 126 16.16 -2.12 -7.53
CA GLY A 126 16.28 -0.76 -7.07
C GLY A 126 15.02 -0.24 -6.38
N LEU A 127 15.17 0.97 -5.83
CA LEU A 127 14.10 1.72 -5.17
C LEU A 127 13.92 3.06 -5.88
N PRO A 128 12.71 3.64 -5.85
CA PRO A 128 12.52 4.99 -6.33
C PRO A 128 13.35 6.00 -5.54
N PRO A 129 13.65 7.18 -6.12
CA PRO A 129 14.37 8.25 -5.44
C PRO A 129 13.57 8.75 -4.23
N VAL A 130 14.25 9.32 -3.24
CA VAL A 130 13.59 10.01 -2.13
C VAL A 130 13.28 11.44 -2.55
N ASP A 131 12.04 11.89 -2.36
CA ASP A 131 11.68 13.31 -2.49
C ASP A 131 11.52 13.93 -1.10
N PRO A 132 12.43 14.81 -0.68
CA PRO A 132 12.35 15.46 0.62
C PRO A 132 11.34 16.62 0.66
N LEU A 133 10.91 17.14 -0.48
CA LEU A 133 9.98 18.27 -0.55
C LEU A 133 8.52 17.81 -0.41
N GLY A 134 8.24 16.58 -0.83
CA GLY A 134 6.89 16.04 -0.88
C GLY A 134 6.07 16.63 -2.03
N GLU A 135 4.80 16.24 -2.11
CA GLU A 135 3.90 16.68 -3.17
C GLU A 135 2.68 17.43 -2.62
N GLY A 136 2.25 18.44 -3.38
CA GLY A 136 1.02 19.18 -3.13
C GLY A 136 1.02 20.06 -1.88
N ASP A 137 -0.16 20.61 -1.58
CA ASP A 137 -0.37 21.43 -0.39
C ASP A 137 -0.53 20.54 0.84
N SER A 138 0.37 20.69 1.81
CA SER A 138 0.28 19.96 3.08
C SER A 138 -0.90 20.48 3.93
N LEU A 139 -1.77 19.56 4.33
CA LEU A 139 -2.85 19.83 5.28
C LEU A 139 -2.34 19.98 6.72
N ASP A 140 -1.13 19.50 7.01
CA ASP A 140 -0.61 19.36 8.38
C ASP A 140 -0.29 20.71 9.04
N VAL A 141 -0.32 21.80 8.27
CA VAL A 141 -0.13 23.18 8.77
C VAL A 141 -1.38 23.77 9.42
N LEU A 142 -2.53 23.10 9.29
CA LEU A 142 -3.79 23.56 9.85
C LEU A 142 -3.78 23.48 11.39
N ASP A 143 -4.12 24.59 12.04
CA ASP A 143 -4.31 24.67 13.49
C ASP A 143 -5.77 24.38 13.83
N ILE A 144 -6.07 23.10 14.10
CA ILE A 144 -7.44 22.62 14.36
C ILE A 144 -7.50 21.72 15.59
N ALA A 145 -8.61 21.77 16.31
CA ALA A 145 -8.88 20.84 17.41
C ALA A 145 -9.38 19.49 16.87
N ILE A 146 -8.82 18.38 17.38
CA ILE A 146 -9.21 17.01 17.03
C ILE A 146 -9.85 16.34 18.23
N ASP A 147 -11.03 15.76 18.02
CA ASP A 147 -11.86 15.08 19.02
C ASP A 147 -12.29 13.67 18.59
N CYS A 148 -11.83 13.21 17.43
CA CYS A 148 -12.16 11.89 16.88
C CYS A 148 -10.91 11.21 16.31
N TYR A 149 -10.64 9.99 16.78
CA TYR A 149 -9.48 9.19 16.40
C TYR A 149 -9.85 7.81 15.84
N GLY A 150 -11.15 7.48 15.77
CA GLY A 150 -11.66 6.20 15.31
C GLY A 150 -13.15 6.02 15.60
N PRO A 151 -13.88 5.22 14.81
CA PRO A 151 -13.51 4.71 13.48
C PRO A 151 -13.49 5.83 12.41
N PRO A 152 -13.07 5.56 11.15
CA PRO A 152 -13.06 6.54 10.08
C PRO A 152 -14.42 7.21 9.88
N ARG A 153 -14.45 8.55 9.75
CA ARG A 153 -15.68 9.35 9.70
C ARG A 153 -15.87 10.05 8.35
N PRO A 154 -16.45 9.38 7.34
CA PRO A 154 -16.66 9.98 6.01
C PRO A 154 -17.58 11.21 6.03
N GLN A 155 -18.31 11.44 7.13
CA GLN A 155 -19.11 12.65 7.29
C GLN A 155 -18.32 13.96 7.33
N PHE A 156 -17.03 13.91 7.64
CA PHE A 156 -16.16 15.09 7.58
C PHE A 156 -15.81 15.50 6.14
N LEU A 157 -16.00 14.61 5.16
CA LEU A 157 -15.70 14.90 3.76
C LEU A 157 -16.81 15.73 3.12
N LEU A 158 -16.46 16.96 2.76
CA LEU A 158 -17.29 17.94 2.08
C LEU A 158 -16.52 18.54 0.90
N ALA A 159 -17.24 18.95 -0.13
CA ALA A 159 -16.67 19.64 -1.29
C ALA A 159 -17.62 20.73 -1.80
N ALA A 160 -17.07 21.87 -2.23
CA ALA A 160 -17.82 22.96 -2.84
C ALA A 160 -18.07 22.66 -4.32
N ALA A 161 -19.28 22.20 -4.66
CA ALA A 161 -19.61 21.72 -6.01
C ALA A 161 -19.41 22.78 -7.12
N ASP A 162 -19.55 24.06 -6.79
CA ASP A 162 -19.45 25.17 -7.75
C ASP A 162 -18.01 25.75 -7.88
N ASP A 163 -17.05 25.28 -7.07
CA ASP A 163 -15.64 25.71 -7.12
C ASP A 163 -14.77 24.56 -7.62
N ILE A 164 -14.70 24.40 -8.95
CA ILE A 164 -13.94 23.32 -9.58
C ILE A 164 -12.45 23.66 -9.60
N VAL A 165 -11.65 22.76 -9.02
CA VAL A 165 -10.19 22.84 -8.94
C VAL A 165 -9.53 21.59 -9.48
N GLU A 166 -8.24 21.71 -9.77
CA GLU A 166 -7.34 20.58 -9.98
C GLU A 166 -6.13 20.82 -9.08
N GLU A 167 -6.02 20.04 -7.99
CA GLU A 167 -4.99 20.25 -6.97
C GLU A 167 -4.54 18.91 -6.36
N THR A 168 -3.38 18.96 -5.71
CA THR A 168 -2.85 17.86 -4.89
C THR A 168 -2.81 18.31 -3.44
N LEU A 169 -3.43 17.53 -2.56
CA LEU A 169 -3.39 17.70 -1.12
C LEU A 169 -2.60 16.55 -0.49
N SER A 170 -1.81 16.82 0.54
CA SER A 170 -1.04 15.79 1.24
C SER A 170 -1.12 15.90 2.75
N SER A 171 -0.91 14.78 3.43
CA SER A 171 -0.77 14.73 4.89
C SER A 171 0.17 13.61 5.31
N ALA A 172 1.16 13.93 6.13
CA ALA A 172 2.08 12.97 6.75
C ALA A 172 1.53 12.34 8.04
N LEU A 173 0.28 12.67 8.41
CA LEU A 173 -0.35 12.32 9.68
C LEU A 173 -1.23 11.07 9.61
N LEU A 174 -1.32 10.40 8.44
CA LEU A 174 -2.05 9.14 8.33
C LEU A 174 -1.40 8.08 9.22
N LYS A 175 -2.20 7.56 10.15
CA LYS A 175 -1.82 6.48 11.06
C LYS A 175 -2.99 5.52 11.18
N SER A 176 -2.74 4.22 11.14
CA SER A 176 -3.72 3.17 11.44
C SER A 176 -3.09 2.10 12.34
N ASN A 177 -3.78 0.98 12.56
CA ASN A 177 -3.27 -0.18 13.28
C ASN A 177 -3.32 -1.42 12.40
N CYS A 178 -2.31 -2.27 12.53
CA CYS A 178 -2.31 -3.56 11.87
C CYS A 178 -3.42 -4.45 12.47
N PRO A 179 -4.33 -5.02 11.67
CA PRO A 179 -5.48 -5.77 12.17
C PRO A 179 -5.12 -7.07 12.89
N VAL A 180 -3.89 -7.57 12.71
CA VAL A 180 -3.43 -8.82 13.34
C VAL A 180 -2.56 -8.56 14.57
N THR A 181 -1.68 -7.55 14.53
CA THR A 181 -0.69 -7.31 15.60
C THR A 181 -1.04 -6.15 16.52
N GLY A 182 -1.97 -5.26 16.10
CA GLY A 182 -2.27 -4.01 16.79
C GLY A 182 -1.15 -2.95 16.72
N GLN A 183 -0.05 -3.23 16.02
CA GLN A 183 1.07 -2.29 15.92
C GLN A 183 0.69 -1.06 15.05
N PRO A 184 1.26 0.13 15.33
CA PRO A 184 0.92 1.38 14.64
C PRO A 184 1.53 1.50 13.24
N ASP A 185 0.71 1.65 12.22
CA ASP A 185 1.12 1.86 10.83
C ASP A 185 1.15 3.36 10.52
N TRP A 186 2.20 3.85 9.88
CA TRP A 186 2.40 5.27 9.59
C TRP A 186 2.56 5.49 8.10
N ALA A 187 1.94 6.53 7.56
CA ALA A 187 2.03 6.87 6.15
C ALA A 187 1.98 8.37 5.90
N THR A 188 2.46 8.75 4.73
CA THR A 188 2.00 9.97 4.08
C THR A 188 0.93 9.61 3.07
N LEU A 189 -0.17 10.36 3.04
CA LEU A 189 -1.21 10.25 2.03
C LEU A 189 -1.13 11.43 1.07
N CYS A 190 -1.26 11.17 -0.23
CA CYS A 190 -1.44 12.16 -1.28
C CYS A 190 -2.80 11.94 -1.97
N VAL A 191 -3.58 13.00 -2.10
CA VAL A 191 -4.86 13.04 -2.82
C VAL A 191 -4.73 14.00 -3.98
N ARG A 192 -4.73 13.48 -5.21
CA ARG A 192 -4.68 14.28 -6.45
C ARG A 192 -6.06 14.20 -7.08
N TYR A 193 -6.72 15.33 -7.31
CA TYR A 193 -8.09 15.29 -7.80
C TYR A 193 -8.43 16.50 -8.67
N ARG A 194 -9.43 16.29 -9.53
CA ARG A 194 -10.15 17.37 -10.21
C ARG A 194 -11.62 17.32 -9.81
N GLY A 195 -12.20 18.41 -9.36
CA GLY A 195 -13.59 18.45 -8.90
C GLY A 195 -13.88 19.63 -7.99
N GLY A 196 -15.03 19.61 -7.32
CA GLY A 196 -15.35 20.65 -6.33
C GLY A 196 -14.30 20.70 -5.22
N ARG A 197 -13.87 21.90 -4.82
CA ARG A 197 -12.82 22.09 -3.82
C ARG A 197 -13.17 21.36 -2.52
N ILE A 198 -12.33 20.42 -2.13
CA ILE A 198 -12.47 19.66 -0.90
C ILE A 198 -12.18 20.56 0.30
N ASP A 199 -13.02 20.45 1.33
CA ASP A 199 -12.80 21.11 2.62
C ASP A 199 -11.55 20.54 3.31
N ARG A 200 -10.54 21.40 3.52
CA ARG A 200 -9.21 21.01 4.00
C ARG A 200 -9.22 20.56 5.47
N GLU A 201 -10.01 21.24 6.32
CA GLU A 201 -10.19 20.83 7.72
C GLU A 201 -10.91 19.47 7.80
N GLY A 202 -12.03 19.33 7.09
CA GLY A 202 -12.79 18.09 7.03
C GLY A 202 -11.97 16.90 6.52
N LEU A 203 -11.17 17.10 5.47
CA LEU A 203 -10.25 16.07 4.98
C LEU A 203 -9.21 15.69 6.05
N LEU A 204 -8.57 16.67 6.71
CA LEU A 204 -7.59 16.36 7.75
C LEU A 204 -8.21 15.60 8.93
N ARG A 205 -9.40 16.01 9.40
CA ARG A 205 -10.14 15.30 10.45
C ARG A 205 -10.51 13.87 10.04
N TYR A 206 -10.91 13.68 8.79
CA TYR A 206 -11.16 12.35 8.23
C TYR A 206 -9.91 11.48 8.27
N LEU A 207 -8.77 11.97 7.80
CA LEU A 207 -7.51 11.20 7.83
C LEU A 207 -7.07 10.85 9.25
N ILE A 208 -7.20 11.79 10.20
CA ILE A 208 -6.85 11.55 11.61
C ILE A 208 -7.82 10.56 12.28
N SER A 209 -9.06 10.44 11.80
CA SER A 209 -10.00 9.43 12.31
C SER A 209 -9.60 7.97 12.00
N PHE A 210 -8.56 7.73 11.21
CA PHE A 210 -7.95 6.39 11.05
C PHE A 210 -7.03 6.00 12.21
N ARG A 211 -6.69 6.93 13.12
CA ARG A 211 -5.61 6.75 14.12
C ARG A 211 -5.76 5.50 14.99
N GLU A 212 -6.98 5.12 15.35
CA GLU A 212 -7.29 3.92 16.14
C GLU A 212 -7.89 2.79 15.30
N HIS A 213 -8.14 3.04 14.01
CA HIS A 213 -8.72 2.08 13.08
C HIS A 213 -7.74 0.94 12.76
N ALA A 214 -8.26 -0.29 12.72
CA ALA A 214 -7.52 -1.48 12.36
C ALA A 214 -7.86 -1.89 10.92
N GLY A 215 -6.87 -1.90 10.03
CA GLY A 215 -7.07 -2.23 8.61
C GLY A 215 -5.74 -2.45 7.89
N PHE A 216 -5.76 -3.27 6.84
CA PHE A 216 -4.58 -3.40 5.97
C PHE A 216 -4.33 -2.09 5.22
N HIS A 217 -3.08 -1.85 4.81
CA HIS A 217 -2.69 -0.60 4.15
C HIS A 217 -3.51 -0.40 2.87
N GLU A 218 -3.63 -1.48 2.09
CA GLU A 218 -4.41 -1.56 0.85
C GLU A 218 -5.88 -1.23 1.10
N GLN A 219 -6.49 -1.81 2.15
CA GLN A 219 -7.90 -1.57 2.50
C GLN A 219 -8.13 -0.14 2.98
N CYS A 220 -7.22 0.43 3.79
CA CYS A 220 -7.32 1.81 4.24
C CYS A 220 -7.33 2.77 3.03
N VAL A 221 -6.47 2.55 2.03
CA VAL A 221 -6.44 3.38 0.82
C VAL A 221 -7.69 3.17 -0.04
N GLU A 222 -8.17 1.93 -0.18
CA GLU A 222 -9.43 1.66 -0.89
C GLU A 222 -10.63 2.34 -0.21
N GLN A 223 -10.67 2.37 1.13
CA GLN A 223 -11.70 3.08 1.88
C GLN A 223 -11.60 4.59 1.70
N ILE A 224 -10.42 5.18 1.82
CA ILE A 224 -10.18 6.62 1.60
C ILE A 224 -10.62 7.03 0.20
N PHE A 225 -10.23 6.25 -0.82
CA PHE A 225 -10.64 6.49 -2.18
C PHE A 225 -12.16 6.42 -2.34
N HIS A 226 -12.80 5.38 -1.81
CA HIS A 226 -14.25 5.17 -1.92
C HIS A 226 -15.04 6.28 -1.23
N ASP A 227 -14.65 6.66 -0.02
CA ASP A 227 -15.28 7.72 0.75
C ASP A 227 -15.16 9.07 0.03
N LEU A 228 -13.97 9.43 -0.48
CA LEU A 228 -13.78 10.64 -1.29
C LEU A 228 -14.64 10.63 -2.56
N LEU A 229 -14.70 9.49 -3.25
CA LEU A 229 -15.50 9.35 -4.46
C LEU A 229 -16.99 9.59 -4.19
N ILE A 230 -17.55 9.01 -3.13
CA ILE A 230 -18.97 9.15 -2.80
C ILE A 230 -19.29 10.54 -2.25
N ARG A 231 -18.45 11.07 -1.36
CA ARG A 231 -18.72 12.28 -0.58
C ARG A 231 -18.37 13.56 -1.32
N CYS A 232 -17.23 13.57 -2.02
CA CYS A 232 -16.74 14.75 -2.73
C CYS A 232 -17.06 14.71 -4.23
N ARG A 233 -17.40 13.54 -4.79
CA ARG A 233 -17.77 13.34 -6.21
C ARG A 233 -16.82 14.04 -7.19
N PRO A 234 -15.50 13.85 -7.06
CA PRO A 234 -14.55 14.43 -7.98
C PRO A 234 -14.77 13.89 -9.40
N GLN A 235 -14.39 14.69 -10.40
CA GLN A 235 -14.37 14.29 -11.80
C GLN A 235 -13.26 13.27 -12.06
N SER A 236 -12.09 13.47 -11.44
CA SER A 236 -11.00 12.50 -11.41
C SER A 236 -10.36 12.46 -10.02
N LEU A 237 -9.90 11.29 -9.59
CA LEU A 237 -9.34 11.08 -8.26
C LEU A 237 -8.19 10.09 -8.29
N GLN A 238 -7.13 10.41 -7.57
CA GLN A 238 -6.03 9.52 -7.26
C GLN A 238 -5.70 9.63 -5.77
N VAL A 239 -5.55 8.48 -5.12
CA VAL A 239 -5.18 8.37 -3.72
C VAL A 239 -3.99 7.44 -3.62
N GLU A 240 -2.91 7.93 -3.01
CA GLU A 240 -1.69 7.17 -2.76
C GLU A 240 -1.33 7.29 -1.28
N ALA A 241 -1.11 6.17 -0.61
CA ALA A 241 -0.47 6.18 0.70
C ALA A 241 0.90 5.53 0.61
N ARG A 242 1.90 6.15 1.22
CA ARG A 242 3.28 5.67 1.27
C ARG A 242 3.62 5.35 2.71
N TYR A 243 3.47 4.07 3.07
CA TYR A 243 3.65 3.61 4.45
C TYR A 243 5.14 3.45 4.78
N THR A 244 5.48 3.60 6.05
CA THR A 244 6.82 3.29 6.56
C THR A 244 7.04 1.78 6.61
N ARG A 245 8.28 1.33 6.42
CA ARG A 245 8.59 -0.10 6.37
C ARG A 245 8.39 -0.82 7.71
N ARG A 246 8.08 -2.12 7.63
CA ARG A 246 8.18 -3.09 8.73
C ARG A 246 8.93 -4.33 8.27
N GLY A 247 9.95 -4.71 9.04
CA GLY A 247 10.73 -5.92 8.73
C GLY A 247 11.34 -5.93 7.33
N GLY A 248 11.84 -4.78 6.87
CA GLY A 248 12.52 -4.66 5.57
C GLY A 248 11.59 -4.45 4.36
N LEU A 249 10.28 -4.32 4.57
CA LEU A 249 9.26 -4.14 3.52
C LEU A 249 8.35 -2.95 3.82
N ASP A 250 8.11 -2.09 2.83
CA ASP A 250 6.99 -1.14 2.86
C ASP A 250 5.95 -1.45 1.78
N ILE A 251 4.76 -0.85 1.90
CA ILE A 251 3.64 -0.97 0.97
C ILE A 251 3.15 0.42 0.63
N ASN A 252 2.89 0.66 -0.64
CA ASN A 252 2.47 1.94 -1.18
C ASN A 252 1.25 1.71 -2.08
N PRO A 253 0.04 1.56 -1.49
CA PRO A 253 -1.17 1.37 -2.28
C PRO A 253 -1.52 2.67 -3.00
N TRP A 254 -1.81 2.56 -4.28
CA TRP A 254 -2.31 3.62 -5.13
C TRP A 254 -3.59 3.19 -5.81
N ARG A 255 -4.59 4.08 -5.82
CA ARG A 255 -5.90 3.88 -6.45
C ARG A 255 -6.27 5.13 -7.24
N ALA A 256 -6.78 4.95 -8.46
CA ALA A 256 -7.16 6.04 -9.34
C ALA A 256 -8.46 5.76 -10.10
N THR A 257 -9.18 6.81 -10.50
CA THR A 257 -10.33 6.70 -11.41
C THR A 257 -9.87 6.33 -12.83
N PRO A 258 -10.57 5.47 -13.58
CA PRO A 258 -10.11 4.89 -14.87
C PRO A 258 -9.70 5.85 -15.98
N ASP A 259 -10.10 7.11 -15.89
CA ASP A 259 -9.88 8.20 -16.84
C ASP A 259 -8.55 8.95 -16.62
N VAL A 260 -7.84 8.64 -15.53
CA VAL A 260 -6.50 9.17 -15.26
C VAL A 260 -5.46 8.44 -16.13
N ALA A 261 -4.69 9.20 -16.91
CA ALA A 261 -3.54 8.66 -17.64
C ALA A 261 -2.40 8.30 -16.67
N GLU A 262 -1.83 7.09 -16.77
CA GLU A 262 -0.50 6.81 -16.20
C GLU A 262 0.55 7.60 -17.02
N PRO A 263 1.47 8.38 -16.41
CA PRO A 263 2.23 8.02 -15.21
C PRO A 263 2.37 9.12 -14.14
N ILE A 264 2.45 8.72 -12.87
CA ILE A 264 3.05 9.53 -11.80
C ILE A 264 4.49 9.04 -11.61
N ALA A 265 5.45 9.95 -11.61
CA ALA A 265 6.80 9.63 -11.19
C ALA A 265 6.77 9.21 -9.71
N PHE A 266 7.19 7.99 -9.40
CA PHE A 266 7.10 7.46 -8.04
C PHE A 266 8.35 7.82 -7.24
N HIS A 267 8.15 8.24 -5.99
CA HIS A 267 9.20 8.59 -5.05
C HIS A 267 8.91 8.02 -3.67
N ARG A 268 9.97 7.92 -2.87
CA ARG A 268 9.89 7.58 -1.45
C ARG A 268 9.88 8.84 -0.60
N ASP A 269 9.19 8.78 0.52
CA ASP A 269 9.31 9.81 1.55
C ASP A 269 10.54 9.60 2.44
N PRO A 270 11.04 10.66 3.12
CA PRO A 270 12.15 10.55 4.05
C PRO A 270 11.96 9.53 5.19
N ARG A 271 10.70 9.21 5.53
CA ARG A 271 10.36 8.28 6.62
C ARG A 271 10.34 6.81 6.20
N GLN A 272 10.44 6.50 4.90
CA GLN A 272 10.29 5.14 4.38
C GLN A 272 11.55 4.28 4.56
#